data_AF-A0A954FU07-F1
#
_entry.id   AF-A0A954FU07-F1
#
_cell.length_a   1.000
_cell.length_b   1.000
_cell.length_c   1.000
_cell.angle_alpha   90.00
_cell.angle_beta   90.00
_cell.angle_gamma   90.00
#
_symmetry.space_group_name_H-M   'P 1'
#
loop_
_entity.id
_entity.type
_entity.pdbx_description
1 polymer ?
#
loop_
_entity_poly.entity_id
_entity_poly.type
_entity_poly.pdbx_seq_one_letter_code
_entity_poly.pdbx_strand_id
1 'polypeptide(L)'
;MDAFFLPLTKSKNPQLTTALADRRLERALGVIYHPETERYSHYFDACLPHQFDEWIWIDETSAVRPLTTQQSRQHEPPHPFAIIDR
;
A
#
# COMPACT_ATOMS: atom_id res chain seq x y z
N MET A 1 -9.98 15.33 -6.15
CA MET A 1 -9.15 14.17 -5.81
C MET A 1 -10.09 13.01 -5.81
N ASP A 2 -10.02 12.23 -6.87
CA ASP A 2 -10.98 11.16 -7.10
C ASP A 2 -10.48 9.91 -6.40
N ALA A 3 -11.35 9.34 -5.57
CA ALA A 3 -11.04 8.18 -4.76
C ALA A 3 -12.29 7.33 -4.62
N PHE A 4 -12.10 6.02 -4.53
CA PHE A 4 -13.20 5.08 -4.32
C PHE A 4 -12.75 3.85 -3.52
N PHE A 5 -13.74 3.20 -2.92
CA PHE A 5 -13.59 1.95 -2.21
C PHE A 5 -14.17 0.82 -3.04
N LEU A 6 -13.50 -0.32 -3.00
CA LEU A 6 -13.90 -1.50 -3.76
C LEU A 6 -13.85 -2.74 -2.85
N PRO A 7 -15.00 -3.24 -2.37
CA PRO A 7 -15.03 -4.46 -1.59
C PRO A 7 -14.76 -5.65 -2.52
N LEU A 8 -13.62 -6.33 -2.36
CA LEU A 8 -13.21 -7.42 -3.24
C LEU A 8 -13.83 -8.75 -2.80
N THR A 9 -13.80 -9.05 -1.50
CA THR A 9 -14.33 -10.31 -0.95
C THR A 9 -15.84 -10.25 -0.67
N LYS A 10 -16.38 -9.07 -0.38
CA LYS A 10 -17.82 -8.84 -0.10
C LYS A 10 -18.57 -8.19 -1.28
N SER A 11 -17.97 -8.15 -2.47
CA SER A 11 -18.63 -7.62 -3.66
C SER A 11 -19.94 -8.36 -3.92
N LYS A 12 -21.03 -7.61 -4.10
CA LYS A 12 -22.30 -8.16 -4.63
C LYS A 12 -22.28 -8.31 -6.15
N ASN A 13 -21.22 -7.83 -6.81
CA ASN A 13 -21.03 -7.90 -8.24
C ASN A 13 -19.99 -8.99 -8.59
N PRO A 14 -20.42 -10.17 -9.06
CA PRO A 14 -19.50 -11.26 -9.41
C PRO A 14 -18.64 -10.96 -10.65
N GLN A 15 -19.10 -10.08 -11.54
CA GLN A 15 -18.32 -9.66 -12.72
C GLN A 15 -17.10 -8.84 -12.30
N LEU A 16 -17.25 -8.01 -11.27
CA LEU A 16 -16.15 -7.24 -10.70
C LEU A 16 -15.06 -8.15 -10.13
N THR A 17 -15.43 -9.09 -9.27
CA THR A 17 -14.48 -10.03 -8.66
C THR A 17 -13.75 -10.85 -9.73
N THR A 18 -14.48 -11.30 -10.75
CA THR A 18 -13.89 -12.05 -11.88
C THR A 18 -12.91 -11.19 -12.68
N ALA A 19 -13.29 -9.95 -13.02
CA ALA A 19 -12.44 -9.04 -13.80
C ALA A 19 -11.13 -8.65 -13.06
N LEU A 20 -11.15 -8.67 -11.74
CA LEU A 20 -9.99 -8.35 -10.89
C LEU A 20 -9.18 -9.59 -10.47
N ALA A 21 -9.65 -10.79 -10.78
CA ALA A 21 -8.94 -12.03 -10.50
C ALA A 21 -7.80 -12.30 -11.49
N ASP A 22 -7.75 -11.60 -12.64
CA ASP A 22 -6.64 -11.67 -13.57
C ASP A 22 -5.33 -11.24 -12.89
N ARG A 23 -4.26 -12.02 -13.12
CA ARG A 23 -2.93 -11.65 -12.62
C ARG A 23 -2.39 -10.43 -13.37
N ARG A 24 -1.92 -9.45 -12.61
CA ARG A 24 -1.30 -8.23 -13.11
C ARG A 24 -0.05 -7.92 -12.28
N LEU A 25 0.85 -7.13 -12.84
CA LEU A 25 1.97 -6.63 -12.07
C LEU A 25 1.50 -5.56 -11.09
N GLU A 26 1.71 -5.80 -9.81
CA GLU A 26 1.56 -4.84 -8.72
C GLU A 26 2.90 -4.21 -8.40
N ARG A 27 2.91 -2.89 -8.20
CA ARG A 27 4.07 -2.15 -7.72
C ARG A 27 3.95 -1.91 -6.22
N ALA A 28 4.77 -2.58 -5.43
CA ALA A 28 4.79 -2.41 -3.97
C ALA A 28 6.05 -1.65 -3.53
N LEU A 29 5.86 -0.43 -3.01
CA LEU A 29 6.95 0.39 -2.44
C LEU A 29 6.95 0.29 -0.90
N GLY A 30 8.03 -0.23 -0.35
CA GLY A 30 8.24 -0.37 1.10
C GLY A 30 9.24 0.64 1.67
N VAL A 31 9.97 0.22 2.70
CA VAL A 31 10.94 1.05 3.44
C VAL A 31 12.14 1.45 2.58
N ILE A 32 12.61 0.54 1.71
CA ILE A 32 13.78 0.76 0.85
C ILE A 32 13.28 0.90 -0.59
N TYR A 33 13.66 2.00 -1.22
CA TYR A 33 13.37 2.27 -2.63
C TYR A 33 14.68 2.47 -3.40
N HIS A 34 14.89 1.66 -4.44
CA HIS A 34 16.04 1.76 -5.33
C HIS A 34 15.54 1.84 -6.79
N PRO A 35 15.53 3.05 -7.40
CA PRO A 35 14.84 3.27 -8.68
C PRO A 35 15.44 2.44 -9.82
N GLU A 36 16.76 2.22 -9.81
CA GLU A 36 17.46 1.50 -10.88
C GLU A 36 17.05 0.03 -11.01
N THR A 37 16.52 -0.56 -9.92
CA THR A 37 16.08 -1.96 -9.87
C THR A 37 14.57 -2.10 -9.72
N GLU A 38 13.80 -1.01 -9.78
CA GLU A 38 12.38 -0.98 -9.39
C GLU A 38 11.56 -2.10 -10.02
N ARG A 39 11.69 -2.30 -11.34
CA ARG A 39 10.95 -3.34 -12.07
C ARG A 39 11.22 -4.76 -11.56
N TYR A 40 12.42 -5.02 -11.03
CA TYR A 40 12.80 -6.32 -10.50
C TYR A 40 12.51 -6.45 -9.00
N SER A 41 12.75 -5.40 -8.22
CA SER A 41 12.67 -5.45 -6.76
C SER A 41 11.32 -5.05 -6.18
N HIS A 42 10.47 -4.35 -6.95
CA HIS A 42 9.23 -3.75 -6.45
C HIS A 42 8.00 -4.07 -7.29
N TYR A 43 8.12 -4.84 -8.37
CA TYR A 43 6.97 -5.37 -9.10
C TYR A 43 6.78 -6.87 -8.85
N PHE A 44 5.55 -7.26 -8.55
CA PHE A 44 5.17 -8.62 -8.21
C PHE A 44 3.92 -9.04 -8.99
N ASP A 45 3.78 -10.32 -9.29
CA ASP A 45 2.50 -10.84 -9.78
C ASP A 45 1.47 -10.78 -8.66
N ALA A 46 0.36 -10.09 -8.92
CA ALA A 46 -0.71 -9.88 -7.99
C ALA A 46 -2.05 -10.33 -8.57
N CYS A 47 -2.87 -10.89 -7.68
CA CYS A 47 -4.28 -11.16 -7.93
C CYS A 47 -5.06 -10.49 -6.81
N LEU A 48 -5.73 -9.39 -7.15
CA LEU A 48 -6.33 -8.45 -6.20
C LEU A 48 -7.23 -9.14 -5.16
N PRO A 49 -8.28 -9.91 -5.55
CA PRO A 49 -9.19 -10.52 -4.59
C PRO A 49 -8.56 -11.67 -3.78
N HIS A 50 -7.37 -12.17 -4.16
CA HIS A 50 -6.64 -13.17 -3.38
C HIS A 50 -5.70 -12.55 -2.33
N GLN A 51 -5.33 -11.28 -2.48
CA GLN A 51 -4.40 -10.59 -1.59
C GLN A 51 -5.11 -9.66 -0.60
N PHE A 52 -6.22 -9.04 -1.01
CA PHE A 52 -6.89 -7.99 -0.23
C PHE A 52 -8.39 -8.25 -0.11
N ASP A 53 -8.95 -7.87 1.04
CA ASP A 53 -10.41 -7.88 1.27
C ASP A 53 -11.10 -6.69 0.60
N GLU A 54 -10.43 -5.55 0.56
CA GLU A 54 -10.94 -4.27 0.08
C GLU A 54 -9.79 -3.46 -0.54
N TRP A 55 -10.11 -2.72 -1.60
CA TRP A 55 -9.17 -1.84 -2.29
C TRP A 55 -9.60 -0.39 -2.16
N ILE A 56 -8.66 0.47 -1.78
CA ILE A 56 -8.86 1.92 -1.73
C ILE A 56 -8.07 2.51 -2.89
N TRP A 57 -8.77 3.03 -3.89
CA TRP A 57 -8.13 3.72 -4.99
C TRP A 57 -8.05 5.21 -4.68
N ILE A 58 -6.88 5.78 -4.95
CA ILE A 58 -6.62 7.20 -4.90
C ILE A 58 -5.91 7.54 -6.21
N ASP A 59 -6.53 8.38 -7.04
CA ASP A 59 -6.03 8.64 -8.39
C ASP A 59 -4.69 9.38 -8.39
N GLU A 60 -4.54 10.38 -7.52
CA GLU A 60 -3.33 11.17 -7.37
C GLU A 60 -2.87 11.19 -5.91
N THR A 61 -1.59 10.98 -5.70
CA THR A 61 -0.97 11.05 -4.37
C THR A 61 0.15 12.10 -4.37
N SER A 62 0.49 12.60 -3.19
CA SER A 62 1.63 13.49 -2.99
C SER A 62 2.50 12.98 -1.85
N ALA A 63 3.77 13.37 -1.85
CA ALA A 63 4.70 12.99 -0.80
C ALA A 63 4.20 13.49 0.57
N VAL A 64 4.27 12.61 1.58
CA VAL A 64 4.01 13.00 2.96
C VAL A 64 5.06 14.02 3.43
N ARG A 65 4.64 14.93 4.30
CA ARG A 65 5.57 15.88 4.94
C ARG A 65 6.16 15.23 6.19
N PRO A 66 7.49 15.18 6.34
CA PRO A 66 8.09 14.69 7.57
C PRO A 66 7.56 15.47 8.78
N LEU A 67 7.26 14.75 9.86
CA LEU A 67 7.00 15.39 11.14
C LEU A 67 8.29 16.03 11.65
N THR A 68 8.17 17.18 12.31
CA THR A 68 9.29 17.74 13.08
C THR A 68 9.63 16.82 14.26
N THR A 69 10.86 16.90 14.77
CA THR A 69 11.30 16.12 15.95
C THR A 69 10.41 16.35 17.18
N GLN A 70 9.84 17.55 17.33
CA GLN A 70 8.92 17.84 18.41
C GLN A 70 7.58 17.11 18.23
N GLN A 71 7.06 17.07 17.00
CA GLN A 71 5.83 16.35 16.67
C GLN A 71 6.01 14.83 16.75
N SER A 72 7.17 14.31 16.34
CA SER A 72 7.44 12.86 16.41
C SER A 72 7.40 12.36 17.85
N ARG A 73 8.01 13.09 18.80
CA ARG A 73 8.01 12.76 20.23
C ARG A 73 6.61 12.74 20.88
N GLN A 74 5.66 13.49 20.32
CA GLN A 74 4.27 13.49 20.79
C GLN A 74 3.48 12.27 20.29
N HIS A 75 3.98 11.61 19.24
CA HIS A 75 3.32 10.55 18.52
C HIS A 75 4.19 9.29 18.42
N GLU A 76 5.07 9.04 19.39
CA GLU A 76 5.96 7.89 19.39
C GLU A 76 5.30 6.73 20.17
N PRO A 77 4.49 5.87 19.53
CA PRO A 77 4.08 4.62 20.16
C PRO A 77 5.31 3.74 20.34
N PRO A 78 5.33 2.84 21.33
CA PRO A 78 6.37 1.83 21.43
C PRO A 78 6.38 0.98 20.15
N HIS A 79 7.44 1.10 19.35
CA HIS A 79 7.67 0.29 18.15
C HIS A 79 8.72 -0.80 18.45
N PRO A 80 8.72 -1.92 17.70
CA PRO A 80 9.54 -3.10 18.02
C PRO A 80 11.06 -2.87 17.99
N PHE A 81 11.53 -1.72 17.49
CA PHE A 81 12.96 -1.36 17.44
C PHE A 81 13.37 -0.31 18.48
N ALA A 82 12.44 0.22 19.29
CA ALA A 82 12.71 1.31 20.25
C ALA A 82 13.76 0.97 21.33
N ILE A 83 14.13 -0.32 21.48
CA ILE A 83 15.14 -0.79 22.42
C ILE A 83 16.57 -0.60 21.86
N ILE A 84 16.73 -0.52 20.53
CA ILE A 84 18.04 -0.44 19.86
C ILE A 84 18.43 1.03 19.60
N ASP A 85 17.47 1.94 19.52
CA ASP A 85 17.70 3.38 19.26
C ASP A 85 18.21 4.18 20.49
N ARG A 86 18.78 3.52 21.50
CA ARG A 86 19.35 4.16 22.71
C ARG A 86 20.86 4.32 22.66
#